data_AF-A0A0C2H5K7-F1
#
_entry.id   AF-A0A0C2H5K7-F1
#
_cell.length_a   1.000
_cell.length_b   1.000
_cell.length_c   1.000
_cell.angle_alpha   90.00
_cell.angle_beta   90.00
_cell.angle_gamma   90.00
#
_symmetry.space_group_name_H-M   'P 1'
#
loop_
_entity.id
_entity.type
_entity.pdbx_description
1 polymer ?
#
loop_
_entity_poly.entity_id
_entity_poly.type
_entity_poly.pdbx_seq_one_letter_code
_entity_poly.pdbx_strand_id
1 'polypeptide(L)'
;MPVLQSSAVDRGMAAAAIGAEINTDLIGNRVEHAVVHLAGKSDMDPREFLPEPSDVAAVKQQMKSACALRNKKKLGKAPNGAGIWVEVVNDVGYRPLSEDAAKIRKTLDLICDTNDNSSRQKKMQWLMEMVTFAQKIAKKLGVNMILGSK
;
A
#
# COMPACT_ATOMS: atom_id res chain seq x y z
N MET A 1 -27.05 22.02 -38.78
CA MET A 1 -25.75 21.75 -38.13
C MET A 1 -25.89 20.57 -37.19
N PRO A 2 -24.91 19.65 -37.13
CA PRO A 2 -25.14 18.28 -36.70
C PRO A 2 -25.07 18.10 -35.19
N VAL A 3 -25.85 17.12 -34.73
CA VAL A 3 -25.89 16.58 -33.37
C VAL A 3 -24.57 15.86 -33.08
N LEU A 4 -23.80 16.33 -32.09
CA LEU A 4 -22.65 15.61 -31.57
C LEU A 4 -23.15 14.39 -30.79
N GLN A 5 -23.21 13.24 -31.46
CA GLN A 5 -23.20 11.94 -30.80
C GLN A 5 -21.88 11.79 -30.05
N SER A 6 -21.90 11.98 -28.73
CA SER A 6 -20.82 11.56 -27.84
C SER A 6 -20.74 10.04 -27.92
N SER A 7 -19.79 9.55 -28.71
CA SER A 7 -19.54 8.13 -28.93
C SER A 7 -19.05 7.50 -27.64
N ALA A 8 -19.46 6.25 -27.41
CA ALA A 8 -19.16 5.43 -26.25
C ALA A 8 -17.65 5.11 -26.06
N VAL A 9 -16.75 5.79 -26.77
CA VAL A 9 -15.31 5.55 -26.78
C VAL A 9 -14.62 6.22 -25.58
N ASP A 10 -15.14 7.35 -25.08
CA ASP A 10 -14.53 8.07 -23.95
C ASP A 10 -14.71 7.38 -22.58
N ARG A 11 -15.70 6.49 -22.44
CA ARG A 11 -15.90 5.74 -21.17
C ARG A 11 -15.01 4.51 -21.05
N GLY A 12 -14.42 4.04 -22.16
CA GLY A 12 -13.53 2.87 -22.17
C GLY A 12 -12.14 3.16 -21.61
N MET A 13 -11.68 4.41 -21.70
CA MET A 13 -10.30 4.78 -21.34
C MET A 13 -10.13 5.11 -19.85
N ALA A 14 -11.20 5.53 -19.16
CA ALA A 14 -11.17 5.84 -17.74
C ALA A 14 -11.12 4.58 -16.84
N ALA A 15 -11.64 3.44 -17.31
CA ALA A 15 -11.63 2.19 -16.55
C ALA A 15 -10.24 1.53 -16.49
N ALA A 16 -9.37 1.78 -17.48
CA ALA A 16 -8.04 1.16 -17.56
C ALA A 16 -7.02 1.75 -16.57
N ALA A 17 -7.27 2.95 -16.01
CA ALA A 17 -6.33 3.61 -15.11
C ALA A 17 -6.47 3.21 -13.62
N ILE A 18 -7.59 2.59 -13.23
CA ILE A 18 -7.90 2.29 -11.82
C ILE A 18 -7.24 0.97 -11.35
N GLY A 19 -6.72 0.16 -12.29
CA GLY A 19 -6.10 -1.13 -12.01
C GLY A 19 -4.59 -1.12 -11.79
N ALA A 20 -3.94 0.05 -11.67
CA ALA A 20 -2.51 0.07 -11.35
C ALA A 20 -2.32 -0.38 -9.90
N GLU A 21 -1.86 -1.62 -9.72
CA GLU A 21 -1.48 -2.14 -8.41
C GLU A 21 -0.37 -1.25 -7.84
N ILE A 22 -0.71 -0.37 -6.89
CA ILE A 22 0.25 0.52 -6.22
C ILE A 22 1.16 -0.34 -5.35
N ASN A 23 2.21 -0.90 -5.94
CA ASN A 23 3.24 -1.68 -5.25
C ASN A 23 4.41 -0.77 -4.89
N THR A 24 4.74 -0.75 -3.60
CA THR A 24 5.87 0.01 -3.06
C THR A 24 7.04 -0.93 -2.78
N ASP A 25 8.19 -0.62 -3.37
CA ASP A 25 9.44 -1.35 -3.14
C ASP A 25 10.14 -0.80 -1.89
N LEU A 26 10.53 -1.69 -0.98
CA LEU A 26 11.36 -1.32 0.17
C LEU A 26 12.82 -1.19 -0.27
N ILE A 27 13.32 0.06 -0.36
CA ILE A 27 14.68 0.34 -0.83
C ILE A 27 15.47 1.06 0.26
N GLY A 28 16.34 0.33 0.96
CA GLY A 28 17.30 0.84 1.94
C GLY A 28 16.72 1.87 2.92
N ASN A 29 17.58 2.72 3.45
CA ASN A 29 17.24 3.85 4.31
C ASN A 29 18.01 5.14 3.94
N ARG A 30 18.59 5.18 2.74
CA ARG A 30 19.42 6.29 2.24
C ARG A 30 19.16 6.49 0.75
N VAL A 31 19.43 7.69 0.23
CA VAL A 31 19.17 8.04 -1.17
C VAL A 31 20.08 7.25 -2.12
N GLU A 32 21.34 7.02 -1.72
CA GLU A 32 22.33 6.24 -2.46
C GLU A 32 21.85 4.80 -2.72
N HIS A 33 21.09 4.22 -1.77
CA HIS A 33 20.46 2.91 -1.98
C HIS A 33 19.41 2.95 -3.09
N ALA A 34 18.61 4.02 -3.17
CA ALA A 34 17.63 4.20 -4.22
C ALA A 34 18.30 4.39 -5.59
N VAL A 35 19.37 5.20 -5.64
CA VAL A 35 20.17 5.39 -6.85
C VAL A 35 20.75 4.06 -7.34
N VAL A 36 21.40 3.28 -6.48
CA VAL A 36 21.96 1.96 -6.85
C VAL A 36 20.87 0.98 -7.31
N HIS A 37 19.70 0.99 -6.66
CA HIS A 37 18.58 0.13 -7.05
C HIS A 37 17.98 0.51 -8.40
N LEU A 38 17.81 1.81 -8.66
CA LEU A 38 17.25 2.32 -9.91
C LEU A 38 18.25 2.15 -11.07
N ALA A 39 19.53 2.45 -10.86
CA ALA A 39 20.57 2.26 -11.87
C ALA A 39 20.64 0.79 -12.32
N GLY A 40 20.53 -0.15 -11.38
CA GLY A 40 20.48 -1.59 -11.69
C GLY A 40 19.19 -2.08 -12.38
N LYS A 41 18.11 -1.28 -12.39
CA LYS A 41 16.89 -1.57 -13.18
C LYS A 41 16.95 -0.97 -14.59
N SER A 42 17.77 0.05 -14.79
CA SER A 42 17.85 0.86 -16.01
C SER A 42 19.14 0.64 -16.83
N ASP A 43 19.95 -0.35 -16.45
CA ASP A 43 21.29 -0.62 -17.02
C ASP A 43 22.25 0.59 -17.03
N MET A 44 22.09 1.51 -16.07
CA MET A 44 22.96 2.70 -15.91
C MET A 44 24.07 2.42 -14.89
N ASP A 45 25.23 3.09 -15.02
CA ASP A 45 26.28 3.01 -14.00
C ASP A 45 25.91 3.92 -12.80
N PRO A 46 25.67 3.36 -11.59
CA PRO A 46 25.34 4.17 -10.42
C PRO A 46 26.45 5.13 -10.00
N ARG A 47 27.71 4.93 -10.44
CA ARG A 47 28.84 5.82 -10.11
C ARG A 47 28.65 7.24 -10.62
N GLU A 48 27.91 7.43 -11.71
CA GLU A 48 27.61 8.75 -12.27
C GLU A 48 26.78 9.64 -11.34
N PHE A 49 26.07 9.03 -10.39
CA PHE A 49 25.12 9.71 -9.50
C PHE A 49 25.54 9.64 -8.01
N LEU A 50 26.62 8.93 -7.70
CA LEU A 50 27.14 8.80 -6.34
C LEU A 50 28.32 9.76 -6.14
N PRO A 51 28.52 10.28 -4.92
CA PRO A 51 29.71 11.06 -4.62
C PRO A 51 30.97 10.18 -4.73
N GLU A 52 31.94 10.60 -5.54
CA GLU A 52 33.26 9.96 -5.61
C GLU A 52 33.99 10.06 -4.24
N PRO A 53 34.67 9.00 -3.74
CA PRO A 53 34.79 7.64 -4.26
C PRO A 53 33.83 6.68 -3.52
N SER A 54 32.63 6.47 -4.05
CA SER A 54 31.67 5.55 -3.44
C SER A 54 31.88 4.10 -3.90
N ASP A 55 32.14 3.19 -2.96
CA ASP A 55 32.10 1.75 -3.24
C ASP A 55 30.65 1.26 -3.41
N VAL A 56 30.24 1.13 -4.67
CA VAL A 56 28.90 0.65 -5.08
C VAL A 56 28.57 -0.72 -4.48
N ALA A 57 29.57 -1.61 -4.33
CA ALA A 57 29.34 -2.94 -3.76
C ALA A 57 29.00 -2.84 -2.27
N ALA A 58 29.74 -2.01 -1.53
CA ALA A 58 29.45 -1.72 -0.13
C ALA A 58 28.06 -1.07 0.03
N VAL A 59 27.70 -0.10 -0.81
CA VAL A 59 26.37 0.55 -0.78
C VAL A 59 25.26 -0.47 -1.06
N LYS A 60 25.45 -1.38 -2.02
CA LYS A 60 24.49 -2.46 -2.31
C LYS A 60 24.34 -3.43 -1.15
N GLN A 61 25.43 -3.74 -0.44
CA GLN A 61 25.40 -4.59 0.74
C GLN A 61 24.67 -3.89 1.91
N GLN A 62 24.94 -2.60 2.14
CA GLN A 62 24.24 -1.79 3.15
C GLN A 62 22.74 -1.72 2.86
N MET A 63 22.35 -1.50 1.61
CA MET A 63 20.96 -1.53 1.17
C MET A 63 20.28 -2.84 1.55
N LYS A 64 20.87 -3.99 1.19
CA LYS A 64 20.32 -5.32 1.49
C LYS A 64 20.18 -5.55 2.99
N SER A 65 21.19 -5.16 3.78
CA SER A 65 21.15 -5.27 5.24
C SER A 65 20.05 -4.40 5.85
N ALA A 66 19.88 -3.16 5.37
CA ALA A 66 18.83 -2.26 5.83
C ALA A 66 17.42 -2.80 5.49
N CYS A 67 17.23 -3.33 4.28
CA CYS A 67 15.97 -3.98 3.90
C CYS A 67 15.70 -5.23 4.72
N ALA A 68 16.71 -6.07 4.96
CA ALA A 68 16.58 -7.27 5.79
C ALA A 68 16.21 -6.93 7.24
N LEU A 69 16.84 -5.91 7.83
CA LEU A 69 16.53 -5.45 9.18
C LEU A 69 15.09 -4.96 9.29
N ARG A 70 14.62 -4.16 8.32
CA ARG A 70 13.23 -3.71 8.26
C ARG A 70 12.26 -4.88 8.06
N ASN A 71 12.55 -5.81 7.16
CA ASN A 71 11.68 -6.97 6.93
C ASN A 71 11.54 -7.86 8.18
N LYS A 72 12.59 -7.98 9.02
CA LYS A 72 12.50 -8.71 10.30
C LYS A 72 11.52 -8.08 11.29
N LYS A 73 11.38 -6.75 11.29
CA LYS A 73 10.47 -6.01 12.19
C LYS A 73 9.06 -5.82 11.62
N LYS A 74 8.80 -6.32 10.41
CA LYS A 74 7.53 -6.13 9.69
C LYS A 74 6.45 -7.01 10.31
N LEU A 75 5.34 -6.40 10.71
CA LEU A 75 4.24 -7.10 11.40
C LEU A 75 3.15 -7.61 10.44
N GLY A 76 3.12 -7.09 9.21
CA GLY A 76 2.17 -7.50 8.18
C GLY A 76 2.46 -6.83 6.83
N LYS A 77 1.85 -7.34 5.76
CA LYS A 77 1.87 -6.71 4.43
C LYS A 77 0.61 -5.86 4.27
N ALA A 78 0.78 -4.56 4.05
CA ALA A 78 -0.33 -3.73 3.60
C ALA A 78 -0.63 -4.00 2.12
N PRO A 79 -1.84 -3.64 1.63
CA PRO A 79 -2.22 -3.80 0.24
C PRO A 79 -1.19 -3.23 -0.75
N ASN A 80 -0.53 -2.12 -0.42
CA ASN A 80 0.47 -1.50 -1.28
C ASN A 80 1.87 -2.17 -1.23
N GLY A 81 2.01 -3.33 -0.57
CA GLY A 81 3.29 -4.02 -0.39
C GLY A 81 4.18 -3.44 0.71
N ALA A 82 3.99 -2.16 1.08
CA ALA A 82 4.67 -1.54 2.21
C ALA A 82 4.36 -2.35 3.47
N GLY A 83 5.39 -2.62 4.27
CA GLY A 83 5.16 -3.27 5.57
C GLY A 83 4.47 -2.33 6.55
N ILE A 84 3.93 -2.92 7.61
CA ILE A 84 3.49 -2.18 8.80
C ILE A 84 4.56 -2.37 9.87
N TRP A 85 5.04 -1.25 10.42
CA TRP A 85 5.97 -1.20 11.55
C TRP A 85 5.35 -0.34 12.63
N VAL A 86 4.98 -0.97 13.74
CA VAL A 86 4.52 -0.28 14.95
C VAL A 86 5.26 -0.84 16.15
N GLU A 87 5.40 -0.02 17.17
CA GLU A 87 5.93 -0.47 18.45
C GLU A 87 4.96 -1.47 19.10
N VAL A 88 5.49 -2.56 19.64
CA VAL A 88 4.72 -3.58 20.36
C VAL A 88 5.39 -3.79 21.71
N VAL A 89 4.66 -3.46 22.79
CA VAL A 89 5.11 -3.62 24.17
C VAL A 89 4.12 -4.53 24.89
N ASN A 90 4.59 -5.62 25.48
CA ASN A 90 3.74 -6.61 26.18
C ASN A 90 2.57 -7.11 25.31
N ASP A 91 2.84 -7.44 24.04
CA ASP A 91 1.84 -7.85 23.04
C ASP A 91 0.73 -6.82 22.75
N VAL A 92 0.97 -5.55 23.11
CA VAL A 92 0.08 -4.42 22.84
C VAL A 92 0.72 -3.51 21.79
N GLY A 93 -0.01 -3.23 20.70
CA GLY A 93 0.39 -2.28 19.66
C GLY A 93 -0.06 -2.68 18.25
N TYR A 94 -0.12 -3.98 17.97
CA TYR A 94 -0.60 -4.51 16.69
C TYR A 94 -1.55 -5.68 16.89
N ARG A 95 -2.62 -5.73 16.08
CA ARG A 95 -3.51 -6.89 16.00
C ARG A 95 -3.88 -7.13 14.54
N PRO A 96 -3.54 -8.31 13.98
CA PRO A 96 -3.91 -8.64 12.61
C PRO A 96 -5.44 -8.73 12.45
N LEU A 97 -5.92 -8.39 11.26
CA LEU A 97 -7.30 -8.65 10.88
C LEU A 97 -7.51 -10.15 10.73
N SER A 98 -8.70 -10.63 11.09
CA SER A 98 -9.09 -12.04 10.88
C SER A 98 -9.35 -12.37 9.41
N GLU A 99 -9.55 -11.34 8.58
CA GLU A 99 -9.92 -11.48 7.17
C GLU A 99 -8.69 -11.42 6.27
N ASP A 100 -8.71 -12.22 5.21
CA ASP A 100 -7.64 -12.25 4.20
C ASP A 100 -7.66 -10.99 3.32
N ALA A 101 -6.47 -10.52 2.93
CA ALA A 101 -6.32 -9.31 2.13
C ALA A 101 -6.98 -9.42 0.75
N ALA A 102 -6.97 -10.59 0.10
CA ALA A 102 -7.63 -10.77 -1.18
C ALA A 102 -9.16 -10.76 -1.03
N LYS A 103 -9.68 -11.31 0.08
CA LYS A 103 -11.12 -11.22 0.39
C LYS A 103 -11.54 -9.77 0.62
N ILE A 104 -10.77 -9.00 1.40
CA ILE A 104 -11.05 -7.58 1.64
C ILE A 104 -11.09 -6.80 0.32
N ARG A 105 -10.09 -6.96 -0.55
CA ARG A 105 -10.06 -6.30 -1.87
C ARG A 105 -11.27 -6.67 -2.71
N LYS A 106 -11.53 -7.96 -2.89
CA LYS A 106 -12.68 -8.44 -3.67
C LYS A 106 -14.00 -7.87 -3.16
N THR A 107 -14.18 -7.75 -1.84
CA THR A 107 -15.39 -7.18 -1.27
C THR A 107 -15.47 -5.66 -1.50
N LEU A 108 -14.35 -4.94 -1.40
CA LEU A 108 -14.29 -3.51 -1.73
C LEU A 108 -14.60 -3.27 -3.22
N ASP A 109 -14.01 -4.05 -4.13
CA ASP A 109 -14.29 -3.97 -5.57
C ASP A 109 -15.79 -4.20 -5.84
N LEU A 110 -16.38 -5.22 -5.20
CA LEU A 110 -17.82 -5.49 -5.31
C LEU A 110 -18.70 -4.36 -4.78
N ILE A 111 -18.27 -3.61 -3.75
CA ILE A 111 -19.00 -2.44 -3.25
C ILE A 111 -18.99 -1.32 -4.30
N CYS A 112 -17.84 -1.11 -4.95
CA CYS A 112 -17.65 -0.09 -5.99
C CYS A 112 -18.41 -0.43 -7.28
N ASP A 113 -18.39 -1.70 -7.71
CA ASP A 113 -18.83 -2.10 -9.04
C ASP A 113 -20.30 -2.54 -9.10
N THR A 114 -20.92 -2.87 -7.96
CA THR A 114 -22.29 -3.40 -7.97
C THR A 114 -23.32 -2.29 -8.21
N ASN A 115 -24.28 -2.54 -9.11
CA ASN A 115 -25.43 -1.66 -9.34
C ASN A 115 -26.62 -1.96 -8.40
N ASP A 116 -26.57 -3.06 -7.64
CA ASP A 116 -27.61 -3.41 -6.68
C ASP A 116 -27.31 -2.77 -5.31
N ASN A 117 -28.15 -1.80 -4.93
CA ASN A 117 -28.05 -1.11 -3.65
C ASN A 117 -28.23 -2.04 -2.45
N SER A 118 -29.04 -3.10 -2.56
CA SER A 118 -29.25 -4.05 -1.46
C SER A 118 -27.97 -4.86 -1.19
N SER A 119 -27.38 -5.43 -2.25
CA SER A 119 -26.06 -6.08 -2.20
C SER A 119 -24.96 -5.15 -1.69
N ARG A 120 -24.95 -3.88 -2.14
CA ARG A 120 -24.00 -2.86 -1.68
C ARG A 120 -24.12 -2.61 -0.18
N GLN A 121 -25.34 -2.43 0.33
CA GLN A 121 -25.59 -2.20 1.76
C GLN A 121 -25.12 -3.38 2.62
N LYS A 122 -25.39 -4.63 2.21
CA LYS A 122 -24.93 -5.82 2.95
C LYS A 122 -23.39 -5.89 3.05
N LYS A 123 -22.69 -5.57 1.96
CA LYS A 123 -21.21 -5.55 1.94
C LYS A 123 -20.65 -4.37 2.72
N MET A 124 -21.31 -3.22 2.67
CA MET A 124 -20.96 -2.07 3.48
C MET A 124 -21.12 -2.37 4.98
N GLN A 125 -22.18 -3.10 5.36
CA GLN A 125 -22.38 -3.55 6.74
C GLN A 125 -21.21 -4.43 7.22
N TRP A 126 -20.78 -5.39 6.40
CA TRP A 126 -19.59 -6.20 6.70
C TRP A 126 -18.32 -5.33 6.89
N LEU A 127 -18.11 -4.32 6.04
CA LEU A 127 -16.98 -3.38 6.20
C LEU A 127 -17.09 -2.59 7.52
N MET A 128 -18.30 -2.13 7.87
CA MET A 128 -18.55 -1.39 9.11
C MET A 128 -18.31 -2.23 10.36
N GLU A 129 -18.56 -3.54 10.32
CA GLU A 129 -18.21 -4.45 11.42
C GLU A 129 -16.70 -4.49 11.65
N MET A 130 -15.90 -4.53 10.56
CA MET A 130 -14.43 -4.46 10.66
C MET A 130 -13.95 -3.13 11.24
N VAL A 131 -14.53 -2.00 10.79
CA VAL A 131 -14.21 -0.67 11.34
C VAL A 131 -14.56 -0.59 12.82
N THR A 132 -15.71 -1.14 13.22
CA THR A 132 -16.15 -1.19 14.62
C THR A 132 -15.18 -2.00 15.48
N PHE A 133 -14.65 -3.11 14.95
CA PHE A 133 -13.61 -3.88 15.64
C PHE A 133 -12.34 -3.05 15.87
N ALA A 134 -11.87 -2.33 14.84
CA ALA A 134 -10.73 -1.43 14.97
C ALA A 134 -10.99 -0.31 16.00
N GLN A 135 -12.20 0.28 16.02
CA GLN A 135 -12.62 1.30 16.99
C GLN A 135 -12.59 0.78 18.42
N LYS A 136 -13.05 -0.46 18.65
CA LYS A 136 -13.00 -1.10 19.98
C LYS A 136 -11.56 -1.27 20.46
N ILE A 137 -10.64 -1.65 19.58
CA ILE A 137 -9.20 -1.76 19.91
C ILE A 137 -8.62 -0.39 20.24
N ALA A 138 -8.83 0.61 19.37
CA ALA A 138 -8.32 1.96 19.56
C ALA A 138 -8.80 2.57 20.90
N LYS A 139 -10.09 2.44 21.20
CA LYS A 139 -10.68 2.88 22.48
C LYS A 139 -10.05 2.19 23.68
N LYS A 140 -9.79 0.87 23.62
CA LYS A 140 -9.13 0.12 24.70
C LYS A 140 -7.73 0.65 24.99
N LEU A 141 -7.05 1.19 23.99
CA LEU A 141 -5.70 1.76 24.10
C LEU A 141 -5.71 3.26 24.41
N GLY A 142 -6.89 3.89 24.56
CA GLY A 142 -6.99 5.33 24.76
C GLY A 142 -6.58 6.17 23.54
N VAL A 143 -6.55 5.56 22.35
CA VAL A 143 -6.17 6.22 21.09
C VAL A 143 -7.43 6.60 20.32
N ASN A 144 -7.55 7.86 19.90
CA ASN A 144 -8.62 8.28 19.00
C ASN A 144 -8.28 7.90 17.57
N MET A 145 -9.12 7.09 16.93
CA MET A 145 -9.10 6.99 15.47
C MET A 145 -9.75 8.24 14.87
N ILE A 146 -8.95 9.06 14.20
CA ILE A 146 -9.47 10.11 13.33
C ILE A 146 -9.98 9.42 12.06
N LEU A 147 -11.25 9.01 12.06
CA LEU A 147 -11.96 8.76 10.82
C LEU A 147 -12.31 10.14 10.27
N GLY A 148 -11.54 10.56 9.26
CA GLY A 148 -11.71 11.89 8.68
C GLY A 148 -13.12 12.10 8.14
N SER A 149 -13.93 12.87 8.86
CA SER A 149 -15.03 13.63 8.28
C SER A 149 -14.50 15.01 7.95
N LYS A 150 -14.38 15.31 6.66
CA LYS A 150 -14.44 16.70 6.19
C LYS A 150 -15.91 17.09 6.09
#